data_AF-A0A972EF96-F1
#
_entry.id   AF-A0A972EF96-F1
#
_cell.length_a   1.000
_cell.length_b   1.000
_cell.length_c   1.000
_cell.angle_alpha   90.00
_cell.angle_beta   90.00
_cell.angle_gamma   90.00
#
_symmetry.space_group_name_H-M   'P 1'
#
loop_
_entity.id
_entity.type
_entity.pdbx_description
1 polymer ?
#
loop_
_entity_poly.entity_id
_entity_poly.type
_entity_poly.pdbx_seq_one_letter_code
_entity_poly.pdbx_strand_id
1 'polypeptide(L)'
;MKKKYIFLMLSLGILFLILGFVLFTVGSNISHGRNSNIQVEKEIENDISKETEIEEPKISNIRLLAAGDIMFHLPQFKSAYDTKTQTYDFKHNFKHIKNYVKEADIAIGNFETVTREGIGYSGYPRFNTPKESLSAIKDAGFDIMSTANNHCLDQGKKGLTDTIDNIKANNMKNIGTYKHKEDNKILIEEIDGIKLGFLSYTYGLNGLDATLTREELSFMVNLIDENRIESDLKKARVQDLDLIIVSIHWGNEYQREPSAYQIELGEKMIEWGADIILGSHPHVIQKSQIINKDGEDKFIIYSLGNFLSNQRGETIGNSYTEDGLMIEFEIEKDFSDENTIIKGIRYLPTWVRRYKEGNKLYYEILPIGEILEGNMQYGEYDVIKERIKKSYEYTMEKMVSFP
;
A
#
# COMPACT_ATOMS: atom_id res chain seq x y z
N MET A 1 -86.51 66.65 38.75
CA MET A 1 -85.12 66.17 39.03
C MET A 1 -84.85 64.71 38.62
N LYS A 2 -85.83 63.80 38.46
CA LYS A 2 -85.57 62.36 38.19
C LYS A 2 -85.13 61.96 36.76
N LYS A 3 -85.36 62.77 35.71
CA LYS A 3 -85.01 62.40 34.32
C LYS A 3 -83.53 62.58 33.94
N LYS A 4 -82.78 63.47 34.61
CA LYS A 4 -81.34 63.69 34.34
C LYS A 4 -80.44 62.57 34.86
N TYR A 5 -80.83 61.90 35.96
CA TYR A 5 -80.03 60.81 36.55
C TYR A 5 -80.13 59.50 35.76
N ILE A 6 -81.25 59.25 35.08
CA ILE A 6 -81.42 58.05 34.24
C ILE A 6 -80.49 58.11 33.02
N PHE A 7 -80.35 59.29 32.39
CA PHE A 7 -79.45 59.48 31.26
C PHE A 7 -77.97 59.31 31.66
N LEU A 8 -77.59 59.82 32.84
CA LEU A 8 -76.23 59.70 33.36
C LEU A 8 -75.87 58.24 33.70
N MET A 9 -76.81 57.48 34.28
CA MET A 9 -76.64 56.06 34.60
C MET A 9 -76.55 55.18 33.34
N LEU A 10 -77.34 55.48 32.31
CA LEU A 10 -77.27 54.77 31.02
C LEU A 10 -75.95 55.08 30.29
N SER A 11 -75.46 56.32 30.32
CA SER A 11 -74.15 56.67 29.74
C SER A 11 -72.98 56.01 30.47
N LEU A 12 -73.06 55.89 31.81
CA LEU A 12 -72.06 55.19 32.61
C LEU A 12 -72.06 53.68 32.33
N GLY A 13 -73.23 53.05 32.19
CA GLY A 13 -73.34 51.63 31.83
C GLY A 13 -72.75 51.31 30.46
N ILE A 14 -72.99 52.17 29.46
CA ILE A 14 -72.42 52.02 28.12
C ILE A 14 -70.90 52.21 28.14
N LEU A 15 -70.38 53.15 28.93
CA LEU A 15 -68.94 53.37 29.08
C LEU A 15 -68.24 52.15 29.71
N PHE A 16 -68.86 51.51 30.72
CA PHE A 16 -68.32 50.29 31.34
C PHE A 16 -68.34 49.09 30.38
N LEU A 17 -69.37 48.96 29.54
CA LEU A 17 -69.43 47.90 28.52
C LEU A 17 -68.35 48.09 27.43
N ILE A 18 -68.11 49.33 27.00
CA ILE A 18 -67.05 49.65 26.04
C ILE A 18 -65.67 49.39 26.66
N LEU A 19 -65.46 49.80 27.92
CA LEU A 19 -64.19 49.58 28.62
C LEU A 19 -63.93 48.08 28.84
N GLY A 20 -64.97 47.30 29.18
CA GLY A 20 -64.89 45.84 29.29
C GLY A 20 -64.56 45.17 27.96
N PHE A 21 -65.15 45.63 26.86
CA PHE A 21 -64.86 45.11 25.52
C PHE A 21 -63.45 45.47 25.04
N VAL A 22 -62.96 46.67 25.35
CA VAL A 22 -61.57 47.08 25.05
C VAL A 22 -60.58 46.28 25.90
N LEU A 23 -60.84 46.07 27.18
CA LEU A 23 -59.98 45.25 28.05
C LEU A 23 -59.98 43.77 27.63
N PHE A 24 -61.12 43.24 27.16
CA PHE A 24 -61.21 41.87 26.65
C PHE A 24 -60.47 41.71 25.31
N THR A 25 -60.62 42.66 24.38
CA THR A 25 -59.92 42.61 23.09
C THR A 25 -58.41 42.81 23.25
N VAL A 26 -57.96 43.73 24.10
CA VAL A 26 -56.55 43.93 24.45
C VAL A 26 -55.98 42.72 25.20
N GLY A 27 -56.71 42.14 26.15
CA GLY A 27 -56.30 40.92 26.85
C GLY A 27 -56.19 39.69 25.93
N SER A 28 -57.13 39.54 24.98
CA SER A 28 -57.09 38.46 23.98
C SER A 28 -55.91 38.62 23.01
N ASN A 29 -55.62 39.85 22.55
CA ASN A 29 -54.51 40.16 21.66
C ASN A 29 -53.15 40.05 22.36
N ILE A 30 -53.05 40.38 23.65
CA ILE A 30 -51.83 40.17 24.44
C ILE A 30 -51.62 38.67 24.69
N SER A 31 -52.66 37.87 24.96
CA SER A 31 -52.49 36.42 25.12
C SER A 31 -52.16 35.70 23.80
N HIS A 32 -52.74 36.13 22.67
CA HIS A 32 -52.41 35.61 21.33
C HIS A 32 -51.01 36.05 20.89
N GLY A 33 -50.61 37.30 21.12
CA GLY A 33 -49.27 37.81 20.82
C GLY A 33 -48.17 37.19 21.68
N ARG A 34 -48.48 36.85 22.94
CA ARG A 34 -47.53 36.18 23.84
C ARG A 34 -47.42 34.69 23.53
N ASN A 35 -48.51 34.01 23.16
CA ASN A 35 -48.45 32.63 22.68
C ASN A 35 -47.76 32.54 21.31
N SER A 36 -48.00 33.48 20.38
CA SER A 36 -47.31 33.50 19.09
C SER A 36 -45.83 33.83 19.24
N ASN A 37 -45.45 34.76 20.13
CA ASN A 37 -44.03 35.05 20.36
C ASN A 37 -43.31 33.91 21.09
N ILE A 38 -43.97 33.18 21.99
CA ILE A 38 -43.40 31.97 22.62
C ILE A 38 -43.29 30.81 21.62
N GLN A 39 -44.24 30.68 20.68
CA GLN A 39 -44.17 29.68 19.61
C GLN A 39 -43.09 30.03 18.58
N VAL A 40 -42.95 31.30 18.22
CA VAL A 40 -41.92 31.80 17.32
C VAL A 40 -40.54 31.80 17.99
N GLU A 41 -40.41 32.13 19.27
CA GLU A 41 -39.16 31.97 20.02
C GLU A 41 -38.78 30.49 20.18
N LYS A 42 -39.74 29.58 20.39
CA LYS A 42 -39.48 28.12 20.42
C LYS A 42 -39.20 27.52 19.04
N GLU A 43 -39.81 28.05 17.98
CA GLU A 43 -39.50 27.65 16.60
C GLU A 43 -38.13 28.19 16.20
N ILE A 44 -37.76 29.42 16.59
CA ILE A 44 -36.43 29.99 16.38
C ILE A 44 -35.38 29.29 17.25
N GLU A 45 -35.67 28.92 18.50
CA GLU A 45 -34.78 28.09 19.32
C GLU A 45 -34.62 26.68 18.73
N ASN A 46 -35.68 26.07 18.19
CA ASN A 46 -35.61 24.76 17.54
C ASN A 46 -34.96 24.80 16.15
N ASP A 47 -34.98 25.95 15.45
CA ASP A 47 -34.35 26.14 14.14
C ASP A 47 -32.89 26.61 14.28
N ILE A 48 -32.53 27.23 15.41
CA ILE A 48 -31.14 27.54 15.80
C ILE A 48 -30.48 26.35 16.53
N SER A 49 -31.25 25.45 17.15
CA SER A 49 -30.75 24.19 17.73
C SER A 49 -30.64 23.04 16.72
N LYS A 50 -30.90 23.28 15.43
CA LYS A 50 -30.18 22.55 14.39
C LYS A 50 -28.78 23.14 14.36
N GLU A 51 -28.00 22.81 15.39
CA GLU A 51 -26.56 22.70 15.22
C GLU A 51 -26.37 21.96 13.91
N THR A 52 -25.74 22.62 12.94
CA THR A 52 -24.95 21.91 11.95
C THR A 52 -24.03 21.05 12.78
N GLU A 53 -24.45 19.80 13.02
CA GLU A 53 -23.56 18.74 13.40
C GLU A 53 -22.54 18.76 12.26
N ILE A 54 -21.42 19.42 12.49
CA ILE A 54 -20.26 19.29 11.63
C ILE A 54 -19.95 17.81 11.81
N GLU A 55 -20.46 16.97 10.89
CA GLU A 55 -20.02 15.59 10.80
C GLU A 55 -18.50 15.69 10.81
N GLU A 56 -17.86 15.21 11.89
CA GLU A 56 -16.42 15.14 11.92
C GLU A 56 -16.00 14.46 10.62
N PRO A 57 -15.02 15.01 9.88
CA PRO A 57 -14.62 14.45 8.61
C PRO A 57 -14.37 12.97 8.86
N LYS A 58 -15.15 12.14 8.17
CA LYS A 58 -14.95 10.70 8.24
C LYS A 58 -13.63 10.49 7.50
N ILE A 59 -12.56 10.29 8.25
CA ILE A 59 -11.22 10.11 7.73
C ILE A 59 -10.88 8.62 7.86
N SER A 60 -10.37 8.03 6.79
CA SER A 60 -9.73 6.71 6.82
C SER A 60 -8.24 6.86 6.61
N ASN A 61 -7.46 6.10 7.37
CA ASN A 61 -6.01 6.05 7.27
C ASN A 61 -5.59 4.59 7.13
N ILE A 62 -4.89 4.26 6.05
CA ILE A 62 -4.33 2.93 5.83
C ILE A 62 -2.82 3.00 5.59
N ARG A 63 -2.15 1.88 5.85
CA ARG A 63 -0.72 1.67 5.62
C ARG A 63 -0.50 0.65 4.52
N LEU A 64 0.10 1.09 3.43
CA LEU A 64 0.63 0.22 2.39
C LEU A 64 2.13 0.01 2.62
N LEU A 65 2.59 -1.24 2.71
CA LEU A 65 4.02 -1.57 2.78
C LEU A 65 4.50 -2.25 1.50
N ALA A 66 5.62 -1.79 0.96
CA ALA A 66 6.28 -2.39 -0.19
C ALA A 66 7.68 -2.90 0.17
N ALA A 67 8.07 -4.05 -0.36
CA ALA A 67 9.41 -4.62 -0.25
C ALA A 67 9.97 -5.08 -1.61
N GLY A 68 11.29 -5.15 -1.72
CA GLY A 68 12.01 -5.52 -2.94
C GLY A 68 12.04 -7.02 -3.24
N ASP A 69 13.15 -7.46 -3.84
CA ASP A 69 13.29 -8.80 -4.42
C ASP A 69 13.36 -9.88 -3.33
N ILE A 70 12.43 -10.83 -3.35
CA ILE A 70 12.39 -11.99 -2.48
C ILE A 70 12.86 -13.21 -3.28
N MET A 71 14.13 -13.55 -3.12
CA MET A 71 14.81 -14.63 -3.82
C MET A 71 15.40 -15.65 -2.87
N PHE A 72 15.42 -16.91 -3.32
CA PHE A 72 15.97 -18.02 -2.54
C PHE A 72 16.99 -18.81 -3.36
N HIS A 73 18.25 -18.74 -2.94
CA HIS A 73 19.36 -19.49 -3.49
C HIS A 73 19.57 -20.81 -2.73
N LEU A 74 20.28 -21.77 -3.34
CA LEU A 74 20.53 -23.10 -2.76
C LEU A 74 21.03 -23.10 -1.30
N PRO A 75 21.94 -22.20 -0.86
CA PRO A 75 22.34 -22.12 0.54
C PRO A 75 21.18 -21.81 1.51
N GLN A 76 20.19 -21.02 1.08
CA GLN A 76 19.01 -20.70 1.89
C GLN A 76 18.09 -21.93 2.03
N PHE A 77 18.03 -22.83 1.04
CA PHE A 77 17.27 -24.07 1.17
C PHE A 77 17.89 -24.98 2.23
N LYS A 78 19.22 -25.07 2.26
CA LYS A 78 19.94 -25.80 3.31
C LYS A 78 19.67 -25.18 4.69
N SER A 79 19.59 -23.85 4.77
CA SER A 79 19.20 -23.10 5.98
C SER A 79 17.78 -23.45 6.45
N ALA A 80 16.84 -23.58 5.52
CA ALA A 80 15.44 -23.82 5.84
C ALA A 80 15.10 -25.30 6.10
N TYR A 81 15.93 -26.26 5.65
CA TYR A 81 15.60 -27.67 5.78
C TYR A 81 15.65 -28.15 7.25
N ASP A 82 14.56 -28.76 7.70
CA ASP A 82 14.43 -29.46 8.98
C ASP A 82 14.53 -30.97 8.75
N THR A 83 15.58 -31.58 9.30
CA THR A 83 15.86 -33.01 9.15
C THR A 83 14.92 -33.90 9.95
N LYS A 84 14.23 -33.38 10.97
CA LYS A 84 13.28 -34.14 11.80
C LYS A 84 11.94 -34.28 11.10
N THR A 85 11.43 -33.20 10.53
CA THR A 85 10.15 -33.18 9.80
C THR A 85 10.31 -33.54 8.32
N GLN A 86 11.54 -33.47 7.79
CA GLN A 86 11.85 -33.59 6.36
C GLN A 86 11.16 -32.54 5.49
N THR A 87 10.89 -31.36 6.05
CA THR A 87 10.26 -30.22 5.37
C THR A 87 11.15 -28.98 5.40
N TYR A 88 10.74 -27.90 4.74
CA TYR A 88 11.41 -26.61 4.77
C TYR A 88 10.67 -25.62 5.67
N ASP A 89 11.40 -24.83 6.46
CA ASP A 89 10.88 -23.70 7.23
C ASP A 89 11.73 -22.44 7.00
N PHE A 90 11.16 -21.49 6.27
CA PHE A 90 11.78 -20.21 5.93
C PHE A 90 11.38 -19.07 6.89
N LYS A 91 10.57 -19.32 7.93
CA LYS A 91 10.07 -18.25 8.83
C LYS A 91 11.19 -17.48 9.53
N HIS A 92 12.31 -18.16 9.80
CA HIS A 92 13.49 -17.53 10.40
C HIS A 92 14.04 -16.37 9.56
N ASN A 93 13.81 -16.35 8.23
CA ASN A 93 14.29 -15.28 7.36
C ASN A 93 13.60 -13.94 7.67
N PHE A 94 12.33 -13.98 8.04
CA PHE A 94 11.47 -12.80 8.20
C PHE A 94 11.25 -12.39 9.66
N LYS A 95 11.86 -13.10 10.62
CA LYS A 95 11.52 -13.00 12.05
C LYS A 95 11.58 -11.57 12.62
N HIS A 96 12.52 -10.75 12.15
CA HIS A 96 12.74 -9.39 12.68
C HIS A 96 11.93 -8.32 11.97
N ILE A 97 11.48 -8.59 10.75
CA ILE A 97 10.66 -7.65 9.96
C ILE A 97 9.16 -7.93 10.09
N LYS A 98 8.79 -9.08 10.66
CA LYS A 98 7.40 -9.58 10.71
C LYS A 98 6.42 -8.60 11.33
N ASN A 99 6.80 -7.87 12.37
CA ASN A 99 5.90 -6.90 13.00
C ASN A 99 5.63 -5.70 12.08
N TYR A 100 6.66 -5.17 11.40
CA TYR A 100 6.51 -4.08 10.43
C TYR A 100 5.55 -4.44 9.31
N VAL A 101 5.71 -5.65 8.74
CA VAL A 101 4.85 -6.11 7.63
C VAL A 101 3.41 -6.36 8.10
N LYS A 102 3.22 -6.89 9.31
CA LYS A 102 1.88 -7.14 9.87
C LYS A 102 1.14 -5.89 10.36
N GLU A 103 1.86 -4.81 10.64
CA GLU A 103 1.27 -3.52 11.01
C GLU A 103 0.74 -2.75 9.79
N ALA A 104 1.13 -3.15 8.57
CA ALA A 104 0.54 -2.63 7.35
C ALA A 104 -0.84 -3.26 7.13
N ASP A 105 -1.79 -2.47 6.62
CA ASP A 105 -3.11 -2.97 6.23
C ASP A 105 -3.04 -3.78 4.93
N ILE A 106 -2.02 -3.50 4.11
CA ILE A 106 -1.69 -4.29 2.94
C ILE A 106 -0.19 -4.26 2.65
N ALA A 107 0.39 -5.43 2.38
CA ALA A 107 1.81 -5.55 2.06
C ALA A 107 2.07 -6.24 0.71
N ILE A 108 2.96 -5.65 -0.09
CA ILE A 108 3.39 -6.14 -1.41
C ILE A 108 4.91 -6.38 -1.47
N GLY A 109 5.32 -7.42 -2.19
CA GLY A 109 6.73 -7.64 -2.54
C GLY A 109 6.93 -8.17 -3.97
N ASN A 110 8.19 -8.35 -4.39
CA ASN A 110 8.53 -9.03 -5.64
C ASN A 110 8.98 -10.48 -5.37
N PHE A 111 8.21 -11.46 -5.86
CA PHE A 111 8.55 -12.88 -5.74
C PHE A 111 9.29 -13.36 -6.99
N GLU A 112 10.61 -13.38 -6.92
CA GLU A 112 11.49 -13.58 -8.07
C GLU A 112 12.08 -15.00 -8.11
N THR A 113 11.17 -15.95 -8.16
CA THR A 113 11.44 -17.39 -8.27
C THR A 113 10.14 -18.11 -8.63
N VAL A 114 10.18 -19.44 -8.78
CA VAL A 114 9.00 -20.29 -8.98
C VAL A 114 8.98 -21.43 -7.98
N THR A 115 7.81 -22.05 -7.76
CA THR A 115 7.59 -23.09 -6.73
C THR A 115 7.01 -24.38 -7.31
N ARG A 116 7.64 -24.92 -8.36
CA ARG A 116 7.19 -26.16 -9.01
C ARG A 116 7.56 -27.40 -8.20
N GLU A 117 6.57 -28.24 -7.94
CA GLU A 117 6.77 -29.51 -7.25
C GLU A 117 7.16 -30.66 -8.21
N GLY A 118 7.73 -31.73 -7.66
CA GLY A 118 7.95 -32.99 -8.37
C GLY A 118 9.17 -33.05 -9.31
N ILE A 119 9.94 -31.97 -9.46
CA ILE A 119 11.12 -31.91 -10.34
C ILE A 119 12.44 -31.58 -9.61
N GLY A 120 12.40 -31.49 -8.27
CA GLY A 120 13.52 -31.06 -7.44
C GLY A 120 13.71 -29.55 -7.41
N TYR A 121 14.43 -29.06 -6.40
CA TYR A 121 14.68 -27.63 -6.20
C TYR A 121 16.03 -27.21 -6.80
N SER A 122 16.09 -25.97 -7.28
CA SER A 122 17.27 -25.41 -7.93
C SER A 122 17.42 -23.93 -7.59
N GLY A 123 18.67 -23.44 -7.60
CA GLY A 123 18.98 -22.01 -7.49
C GLY A 123 19.36 -21.42 -8.84
N TYR A 124 20.03 -20.28 -8.80
CA TYR A 124 20.59 -19.63 -9.99
C TYR A 124 21.35 -20.63 -10.89
N PRO A 125 21.21 -20.56 -12.23
CA PRO A 125 20.46 -19.55 -13.01
C PRO A 125 18.99 -19.88 -13.27
N ARG A 126 18.49 -21.02 -12.77
CA ARG A 126 17.12 -21.49 -13.03
C ARG A 126 16.48 -21.87 -11.72
N PHE A 127 15.83 -20.92 -11.09
CA PHE A 127 15.28 -21.09 -9.77
C PHE A 127 14.10 -22.07 -9.77
N ASN A 128 14.03 -22.84 -8.69
CA ASN A 128 12.85 -23.58 -8.26
C ASN A 128 12.92 -23.74 -6.75
N THR A 129 12.11 -22.98 -6.03
CA THR A 129 12.13 -22.84 -4.57
C THR A 129 11.07 -23.75 -3.93
N PRO A 130 11.33 -24.34 -2.74
CA PRO A 130 10.29 -25.06 -2.00
C PRO A 130 9.08 -24.16 -1.70
N LYS A 131 7.87 -24.68 -1.90
CA LYS A 131 6.63 -23.89 -1.75
C LYS A 131 6.40 -23.36 -0.33
N GLU A 132 7.03 -23.96 0.67
CA GLU A 132 7.01 -23.51 2.06
C GLU A 132 7.61 -22.10 2.23
N SER A 133 8.37 -21.61 1.25
CA SER A 133 8.78 -20.20 1.21
C SER A 133 7.59 -19.25 1.18
N LEU A 134 6.52 -19.59 0.44
CA LEU A 134 5.30 -18.78 0.37
C LEU A 134 4.53 -18.81 1.69
N SER A 135 4.57 -19.92 2.42
CA SER A 135 4.01 -19.99 3.78
C SER A 135 4.75 -19.10 4.76
N ALA A 136 6.07 -18.99 4.63
CA ALA A 136 6.87 -18.06 5.44
C ALA A 136 6.61 -16.59 5.05
N ILE A 137 6.47 -16.30 3.76
CA ILE A 137 6.12 -14.97 3.26
C ILE A 137 4.73 -14.55 3.78
N LYS A 138 3.72 -15.42 3.72
CA LYS A 138 2.40 -15.11 4.31
C LYS A 138 2.47 -14.96 5.82
N ASP A 139 3.22 -15.82 6.51
CA ASP A 139 3.40 -15.71 7.97
C ASP A 139 4.08 -14.39 8.36
N ALA A 140 4.95 -13.85 7.52
CA ALA A 140 5.56 -12.54 7.69
C ALA A 140 4.56 -11.39 7.56
N GLY A 141 3.46 -11.57 6.81
CA GLY A 141 2.36 -10.60 6.68
C GLY A 141 2.07 -10.14 5.25
N PHE A 142 2.78 -10.62 4.23
CA PHE A 142 2.54 -10.17 2.85
C PHE A 142 1.18 -10.65 2.31
N ASP A 143 0.58 -9.82 1.45
CA ASP A 143 -0.74 -10.06 0.85
C ASP A 143 -0.66 -10.18 -0.66
N ILE A 144 0.18 -9.37 -1.30
CA ILE A 144 0.35 -9.33 -2.76
C ILE A 144 1.78 -9.67 -3.14
N MET A 145 1.93 -10.48 -4.19
CA MET A 145 3.21 -10.77 -4.82
C MET A 145 3.22 -10.33 -6.28
N SER A 146 4.11 -9.40 -6.61
CA SER A 146 4.50 -9.17 -8.00
C SER A 146 5.27 -10.39 -8.50
N THR A 147 4.82 -10.94 -9.62
CA THR A 147 5.39 -12.15 -10.23
C THR A 147 5.80 -11.95 -11.68
N ALA A 148 5.55 -10.77 -12.27
CA ALA A 148 6.18 -10.38 -13.51
C ALA A 148 7.64 -10.00 -13.21
N ASN A 149 8.54 -10.96 -13.41
CA ASN A 149 9.97 -10.79 -13.39
C ASN A 149 10.62 -11.78 -14.36
N ASN A 150 11.91 -11.63 -14.61
CA ASN A 150 12.66 -12.46 -15.55
C ASN A 150 12.75 -13.94 -15.17
N HIS A 151 12.52 -14.28 -13.90
CA HIS A 151 12.57 -15.65 -13.39
C HIS A 151 11.22 -16.38 -13.37
N CYS A 152 10.11 -15.72 -13.74
CA CYS A 152 8.78 -16.29 -13.65
C CYS A 152 8.56 -17.52 -14.58
N LEU A 153 9.40 -17.70 -15.59
CA LEU A 153 9.40 -18.85 -16.51
C LEU A 153 10.53 -19.85 -16.29
N ASP A 154 11.30 -19.77 -15.20
CA ASP A 154 12.48 -20.63 -15.00
C ASP A 154 12.20 -22.14 -15.09
N GLN A 155 11.00 -22.56 -14.68
CA GLN A 155 10.52 -23.95 -14.82
C GLN A 155 9.40 -24.11 -15.86
N GLY A 156 9.36 -23.20 -16.84
CA GLY A 156 8.41 -23.11 -17.94
C GLY A 156 6.99 -22.76 -17.49
N LYS A 157 6.03 -22.91 -18.41
CA LYS A 157 4.59 -22.68 -18.16
C LYS A 157 4.08 -23.35 -16.88
N LYS A 158 4.52 -24.58 -16.61
CA LYS A 158 4.10 -25.31 -15.39
C LYS A 158 4.66 -24.64 -14.12
N GLY A 159 5.89 -24.13 -14.15
CA GLY A 159 6.46 -23.37 -13.03
C GLY A 159 5.69 -22.09 -12.73
N LEU A 160 5.34 -21.33 -13.76
CA LEU A 160 4.51 -20.12 -13.63
C LEU A 160 3.16 -20.45 -13.02
N THR A 161 2.43 -21.41 -13.61
CA THR A 161 1.07 -21.75 -13.17
C THR A 161 1.03 -22.38 -11.77
N ASP A 162 2.01 -23.21 -11.39
CA ASP A 162 2.12 -23.76 -10.04
C ASP A 162 2.45 -22.69 -9.01
N THR A 163 3.26 -21.70 -9.38
CA THR A 163 3.58 -20.59 -8.49
C THR A 163 2.35 -19.75 -8.19
N ILE A 164 1.52 -19.47 -9.20
CA ILE A 164 0.23 -18.79 -9.02
C ILE A 164 -0.67 -19.58 -8.07
N ASP A 165 -0.79 -20.89 -8.28
CA ASP A 165 -1.64 -21.75 -7.44
C ASP A 165 -1.13 -21.82 -5.99
N ASN A 166 0.18 -21.90 -5.79
CA ASN A 166 0.79 -21.93 -4.45
C ASN A 166 0.66 -20.58 -3.73
N ILE A 167 0.75 -19.44 -4.42
CA ILE A 167 0.50 -18.12 -3.83
C ILE A 167 -0.94 -18.05 -3.33
N LYS A 168 -1.90 -18.44 -4.18
CA LYS A 168 -3.33 -18.47 -3.81
C LYS A 168 -3.64 -19.45 -2.68
N ALA A 169 -3.01 -20.62 -2.66
CA ALA A 169 -3.15 -21.60 -1.59
C ALA A 169 -2.65 -21.07 -0.22
N ASN A 170 -1.80 -20.05 -0.20
CA ASN A 170 -1.36 -19.36 1.01
C ASN A 170 -2.18 -18.09 1.32
N ASN A 171 -3.35 -17.90 0.70
CA ASN A 171 -4.21 -16.72 0.87
C ASN A 171 -3.49 -15.39 0.55
N MET A 172 -2.61 -15.43 -0.46
CA MET A 172 -2.02 -14.26 -1.08
C MET A 172 -2.55 -14.11 -2.51
N LYS A 173 -2.35 -12.93 -3.08
CA LYS A 173 -2.71 -12.58 -4.45
C LYS A 173 -1.44 -12.39 -5.26
N ASN A 174 -1.49 -12.70 -6.55
CA ASN A 174 -0.37 -12.45 -7.46
C ASN A 174 -0.79 -11.42 -8.51
N ILE A 175 0.17 -10.61 -8.97
CA ILE A 175 -0.02 -9.69 -10.09
C ILE A 175 1.09 -9.89 -11.14
N GLY A 176 0.78 -9.56 -12.39
CA GLY A 176 1.74 -9.56 -13.50
C GLY A 176 1.92 -10.90 -14.22
N THR A 177 1.44 -12.00 -13.66
CA THR A 177 1.36 -13.30 -14.34
C THR A 177 0.00 -13.97 -14.19
N TYR A 178 -0.43 -14.72 -15.20
CA TYR A 178 -1.80 -15.21 -15.28
C TYR A 178 -1.90 -16.61 -15.90
N LYS A 179 -2.87 -17.40 -15.44
CA LYS A 179 -3.15 -18.75 -15.97
C LYS A 179 -4.06 -18.69 -17.19
N HIS A 180 -5.01 -17.76 -17.18
CA HIS A 180 -6.01 -17.55 -18.21
C HIS A 180 -6.08 -16.08 -18.62
N LYS A 181 -6.60 -15.81 -19.83
CA LYS A 181 -6.66 -14.45 -20.38
C LYS A 181 -7.58 -13.54 -19.57
N GLU A 182 -8.64 -14.10 -19.01
CA GLU A 182 -9.65 -13.39 -18.23
C GLU A 182 -9.12 -12.97 -16.85
N ASP A 183 -8.05 -13.62 -16.37
CA ASP A 183 -7.40 -13.27 -15.10
C ASP A 183 -6.54 -11.99 -15.24
N ASN A 184 -6.12 -11.64 -16.46
CA ASN A 184 -5.26 -10.49 -16.76
C ASN A 184 -6.06 -9.18 -16.72
N LYS A 185 -6.44 -8.79 -15.51
CA LYS A 185 -7.13 -7.56 -15.16
C LYS A 185 -6.41 -6.86 -14.01
N ILE A 186 -6.70 -5.57 -13.82
CA ILE A 186 -6.19 -4.81 -12.68
C ILE A 186 -6.68 -5.49 -11.39
N LEU A 187 -5.76 -5.74 -10.46
CA LEU A 187 -6.14 -6.19 -9.13
C LEU A 187 -6.59 -4.96 -8.34
N ILE A 188 -7.79 -5.02 -7.75
CA ILE A 188 -8.34 -3.93 -6.95
C ILE A 188 -8.56 -4.46 -5.54
N GLU A 189 -7.99 -3.77 -4.56
CA GLU A 189 -8.20 -4.02 -3.14
C GLU A 189 -8.87 -2.81 -2.51
N GLU A 190 -9.92 -3.02 -1.74
CA GLU A 190 -10.60 -1.97 -0.98
C GLU A 190 -10.37 -2.23 0.52
N ILE A 191 -9.80 -1.25 1.20
CA ILE A 191 -9.46 -1.31 2.63
C ILE A 191 -9.98 -0.02 3.25
N ASP A 192 -10.88 -0.16 4.23
CA ASP A 192 -11.51 0.97 4.92
C ASP A 192 -12.03 2.07 3.97
N GLY A 193 -12.61 1.63 2.84
CA GLY A 193 -13.21 2.48 1.79
C GLY A 193 -12.22 3.15 0.84
N ILE A 194 -10.92 2.82 0.93
CA ILE A 194 -9.86 3.26 0.00
C ILE A 194 -9.59 2.14 -1.01
N LYS A 195 -9.77 2.43 -2.30
CA LYS A 195 -9.58 1.49 -3.42
C LYS A 195 -8.21 1.65 -4.06
N LEU A 196 -7.40 0.62 -3.95
CA LEU A 196 -6.04 0.54 -4.50
C LEU A 196 -6.03 -0.38 -5.74
N GLY A 197 -5.56 0.13 -6.88
CA GLY A 197 -5.30 -0.66 -8.08
C GLY A 197 -3.85 -1.10 -8.18
N PHE A 198 -3.59 -2.37 -8.48
CA PHE A 198 -2.25 -2.92 -8.63
C PHE A 198 -1.99 -3.44 -10.03
N LEU A 199 -0.88 -3.00 -10.62
CA LEU A 199 -0.37 -3.43 -11.91
C LEU A 199 1.08 -3.89 -11.78
N SER A 200 1.51 -4.80 -12.66
CA SER A 200 2.87 -5.32 -12.63
C SER A 200 3.40 -5.66 -14.02
N TYR A 201 4.68 -5.36 -14.28
CA TYR A 201 5.34 -5.52 -15.58
C TYR A 201 6.81 -5.94 -15.46
N THR A 202 7.34 -6.66 -16.45
CA THR A 202 8.75 -7.06 -16.51
C THR A 202 9.42 -6.83 -17.86
N TYR A 203 10.71 -6.51 -17.86
CA TYR A 203 11.49 -6.24 -19.06
C TYR A 203 11.71 -7.48 -19.96
N GLY A 204 11.66 -8.70 -19.43
CA GLY A 204 11.95 -9.91 -20.20
C GLY A 204 11.90 -11.18 -19.37
N LEU A 205 12.17 -12.34 -19.98
CA LEU A 205 11.95 -13.69 -19.39
C LEU A 205 13.19 -14.60 -19.49
N ASN A 206 14.39 -14.03 -19.44
CA ASN A 206 15.67 -14.77 -19.56
C ASN A 206 15.75 -15.67 -20.84
N GLY A 207 15.14 -15.21 -21.93
CA GLY A 207 15.11 -15.91 -23.23
C GLY A 207 14.14 -17.10 -23.29
N LEU A 208 13.21 -17.21 -22.34
CA LEU A 208 12.23 -18.30 -22.27
C LEU A 208 10.89 -17.98 -22.90
N ASP A 209 10.76 -16.83 -23.52
CA ASP A 209 9.57 -16.37 -24.21
C ASP A 209 9.12 -17.41 -25.25
N ALA A 210 10.09 -18.06 -25.92
CA ALA A 210 9.86 -19.11 -26.92
C ALA A 210 9.28 -20.42 -26.34
N THR A 211 9.23 -20.56 -25.01
CA THR A 211 8.57 -21.71 -24.36
C THR A 211 7.05 -21.56 -24.29
N LEU A 212 6.52 -20.39 -24.61
CA LEU A 212 5.10 -20.09 -24.74
C LEU A 212 4.72 -19.87 -26.21
N THR A 213 3.49 -20.21 -26.56
CA THR A 213 2.88 -19.73 -27.81
C THR A 213 2.68 -18.21 -27.75
N ARG A 214 2.52 -17.56 -28.90
CA ARG A 214 2.24 -16.12 -28.96
C ARG A 214 0.96 -15.73 -28.20
N GLU A 215 -0.05 -16.59 -28.26
CA GLU A 215 -1.30 -16.37 -27.53
C GLU A 215 -1.06 -16.43 -26.02
N GLU A 216 -0.39 -17.47 -25.53
CA GLU A 216 -0.02 -17.59 -24.11
C GLU A 216 0.81 -16.40 -23.64
N LEU A 217 1.86 -16.03 -24.37
CA LEU A 217 2.72 -14.91 -24.00
C LEU A 217 1.94 -13.58 -23.88
N SER A 218 0.90 -13.38 -24.70
CA SER A 218 0.12 -12.13 -24.70
C SER A 218 -0.64 -11.85 -23.41
N PHE A 219 -0.92 -12.88 -22.60
CA PHE A 219 -1.67 -12.72 -21.36
C PHE A 219 -1.00 -13.37 -20.14
N MET A 220 -0.15 -14.38 -20.29
CA MET A 220 0.42 -15.09 -19.14
C MET A 220 1.47 -14.27 -18.39
N VAL A 221 2.14 -13.34 -19.08
CA VAL A 221 3.13 -12.44 -18.46
C VAL A 221 2.94 -11.02 -18.99
N ASN A 222 2.95 -10.06 -18.08
CA ASN A 222 2.92 -8.65 -18.42
C ASN A 222 4.34 -8.18 -18.75
N LEU A 223 4.71 -8.25 -20.02
CA LEU A 223 5.94 -7.61 -20.50
C LEU A 223 5.79 -6.10 -20.54
N ILE A 224 6.90 -5.39 -20.35
CA ILE A 224 6.98 -3.94 -20.58
C ILE A 224 6.71 -3.69 -22.07
N ASP A 225 5.59 -3.06 -22.35
CA ASP A 225 5.18 -2.50 -23.63
C ASP A 225 4.47 -1.18 -23.32
N GLU A 226 5.02 -0.06 -23.79
CA GLU A 226 4.53 1.28 -23.43
C GLU A 226 3.06 1.49 -23.80
N ASN A 227 2.62 1.00 -24.97
CA ASN A 227 1.22 1.16 -25.38
C ASN A 227 0.27 0.36 -24.49
N ARG A 228 0.71 -0.83 -24.07
CA ARG A 228 -0.03 -1.66 -23.13
C ARG A 228 -0.12 -0.99 -21.76
N ILE A 229 1.00 -0.53 -21.22
CA ILE A 229 1.06 0.12 -19.91
C ILE A 229 0.18 1.37 -19.90
N GLU A 230 0.29 2.23 -20.92
CA GLU A 230 -0.57 3.40 -21.09
C GLU A 230 -2.06 3.01 -21.13
N SER A 231 -2.40 1.97 -21.91
CA SER A 231 -3.79 1.49 -22.01
C SER A 231 -4.32 0.97 -20.68
N ASP A 232 -3.51 0.21 -19.94
CA ASP A 232 -3.89 -0.39 -18.67
C ASP A 232 -4.06 0.69 -17.58
N LEU A 233 -3.17 1.67 -17.51
CA LEU A 233 -3.27 2.80 -16.57
C LEU A 233 -4.50 3.68 -16.87
N LYS A 234 -4.76 3.97 -18.14
CA LYS A 234 -5.99 4.68 -18.55
C LYS A 234 -7.26 3.91 -18.20
N LYS A 235 -7.26 2.58 -18.35
CA LYS A 235 -8.38 1.71 -17.92
C LYS A 235 -8.53 1.67 -16.41
N ALA A 236 -7.43 1.75 -15.66
CA ALA A 236 -7.47 1.80 -14.20
C ALA A 236 -8.06 3.13 -13.71
N ARG A 237 -7.70 4.25 -14.34
CA ARG A 237 -8.24 5.58 -13.97
C ARG A 237 -9.75 5.74 -14.15
N VAL A 238 -10.38 4.97 -15.02
CA VAL A 238 -11.85 4.97 -15.18
C VAL A 238 -12.57 3.99 -14.26
N GLN A 239 -11.88 3.35 -13.32
CA GLN A 239 -12.44 2.38 -12.36
C GLN A 239 -12.64 2.94 -10.94
N ASP A 240 -12.67 4.26 -10.79
CA ASP A 240 -12.95 4.90 -9.48
C ASP A 240 -11.98 4.42 -8.39
N LEU A 241 -10.69 4.43 -8.71
CA LEU A 241 -9.60 4.04 -7.81
C LEU A 241 -9.01 5.28 -7.15
N ASP A 242 -8.72 5.17 -5.85
CA ASP A 242 -8.06 6.24 -5.11
C ASP A 242 -6.57 6.32 -5.48
N LEU A 243 -5.87 5.18 -5.56
CA LEU A 243 -4.47 5.12 -5.97
C LEU A 243 -4.18 3.94 -6.90
N ILE A 244 -3.24 4.11 -7.82
CA ILE A 244 -2.71 3.08 -8.72
C ILE A 244 -1.24 2.84 -8.42
N ILE A 245 -0.93 1.61 -8.02
CA ILE A 245 0.40 1.12 -7.67
C ILE A 245 0.93 0.24 -8.80
N VAL A 246 2.10 0.57 -9.33
CA VAL A 246 2.77 -0.20 -10.39
C VAL A 246 4.03 -0.84 -9.84
N SER A 247 4.10 -2.17 -9.81
CA SER A 247 5.33 -2.93 -9.57
C SER A 247 6.05 -3.22 -10.89
N ILE A 248 7.26 -2.68 -11.09
CA ILE A 248 7.98 -2.83 -12.37
C ILE A 248 9.35 -3.46 -12.16
N HIS A 249 9.65 -4.47 -12.98
CA HIS A 249 10.90 -5.23 -12.93
C HIS A 249 11.75 -4.87 -14.17
N TRP A 250 12.77 -4.03 -13.98
CA TRP A 250 13.42 -3.28 -15.06
C TRP A 250 14.85 -2.77 -14.75
N GLY A 251 15.51 -2.17 -15.73
CA GLY A 251 16.85 -1.60 -15.53
C GLY A 251 17.96 -2.63 -15.73
N ASN A 252 19.16 -2.30 -15.24
CA ASN A 252 20.34 -3.12 -15.41
C ASN A 252 20.81 -3.64 -14.05
N GLU A 253 21.10 -4.93 -13.96
CA GLU A 253 21.63 -5.55 -12.74
C GLU A 253 22.85 -4.78 -12.20
N TYR A 254 22.85 -4.58 -10.88
CA TYR A 254 23.91 -4.01 -10.07
C TYR A 254 24.24 -2.53 -10.34
N GLN A 255 23.50 -1.86 -11.23
CA GLN A 255 23.66 -0.41 -11.44
C GLN A 255 22.94 0.36 -10.34
N ARG A 256 23.69 1.18 -9.58
CA ARG A 256 23.15 1.96 -8.45
C ARG A 256 22.37 3.20 -8.86
N GLU A 257 22.51 3.62 -10.11
CA GLU A 257 21.73 4.71 -10.70
C GLU A 257 20.75 4.17 -11.73
N PRO A 258 19.51 4.69 -11.77
CA PRO A 258 18.57 4.30 -12.79
C PRO A 258 19.06 4.72 -14.17
N SER A 259 18.82 3.88 -15.17
CA SER A 259 19.07 4.21 -16.57
C SER A 259 18.13 5.32 -17.06
N ALA A 260 18.51 5.99 -18.16
CA ALA A 260 17.66 6.99 -18.80
C ALA A 260 16.28 6.43 -19.19
N TYR A 261 16.22 5.17 -19.64
CA TYR A 261 14.96 4.50 -19.97
C TYR A 261 14.07 4.28 -18.75
N GLN A 262 14.64 3.90 -17.59
CA GLN A 262 13.86 3.78 -16.35
C GLN A 262 13.25 5.13 -15.96
N ILE A 263 14.03 6.21 -16.02
CA ILE A 263 13.55 7.56 -15.70
C ILE A 263 12.41 7.96 -16.65
N GLU A 264 12.63 7.85 -17.96
CA GLU A 264 11.63 8.22 -18.98
C GLU A 264 10.33 7.42 -18.83
N LEU A 265 10.42 6.10 -18.68
CA LEU A 265 9.24 5.25 -18.53
C LEU A 265 8.52 5.49 -17.19
N GLY A 266 9.26 5.75 -16.11
CA GLY A 266 8.69 6.12 -14.81
C GLY A 266 7.85 7.39 -14.90
N GLU A 267 8.41 8.45 -15.51
CA GLU A 267 7.70 9.72 -15.73
C GLU A 267 6.46 9.54 -16.62
N LYS A 268 6.58 8.77 -17.72
CA LYS A 268 5.41 8.43 -18.57
C LYS A 268 4.31 7.70 -17.80
N MET A 269 4.65 6.75 -16.94
CA MET A 269 3.67 6.03 -16.14
C MET A 269 2.93 6.97 -15.17
N ILE A 270 3.61 7.94 -14.57
CA ILE A 270 2.95 8.99 -13.78
C ILE A 270 1.97 9.80 -14.65
N GLU A 271 2.41 10.25 -15.83
CA GLU A 271 1.54 10.98 -16.78
C GLU A 271 0.32 10.16 -17.24
N TRP A 272 0.46 8.84 -17.35
CA TRP A 272 -0.64 7.95 -17.71
C TRP A 272 -1.56 7.59 -16.54
N GLY A 273 -1.20 7.98 -15.32
CA GLY A 273 -2.01 7.80 -14.13
C GLY A 273 -1.53 6.71 -13.17
N ALA A 274 -0.22 6.51 -13.01
CA ALA A 274 0.30 5.82 -11.83
C ALA A 274 0.47 6.81 -10.67
N ASP A 275 0.29 6.35 -9.43
CA ASP A 275 0.54 7.15 -8.22
C ASP A 275 1.81 6.74 -7.49
N ILE A 276 2.06 5.42 -7.44
CA ILE A 276 3.23 4.83 -6.79
C ILE A 276 3.86 3.84 -7.76
N ILE A 277 5.14 4.03 -8.08
CA ILE A 277 5.93 3.10 -8.91
C ILE A 277 7.00 2.44 -8.04
N LEU A 278 6.93 1.12 -7.95
CA LEU A 278 7.79 0.24 -7.15
C LEU A 278 8.72 -0.54 -8.08
N GLY A 279 9.96 -0.08 -8.22
CA GLY A 279 10.98 -0.73 -9.02
C GLY A 279 11.67 -1.91 -8.33
N SER A 280 12.05 -2.90 -9.14
CA SER A 280 12.81 -4.11 -8.80
C SER A 280 13.73 -4.51 -9.96
N HIS A 281 14.56 -5.55 -9.80
CA HIS A 281 15.53 -6.14 -10.76
C HIS A 281 17.01 -5.75 -10.59
N PRO A 282 17.41 -4.48 -10.38
CA PRO A 282 18.83 -4.16 -10.26
C PRO A 282 19.55 -4.87 -9.12
N HIS A 283 18.82 -5.51 -8.19
CA HIS A 283 19.32 -6.16 -6.97
C HIS A 283 20.14 -5.24 -6.05
N VAL A 284 20.08 -3.93 -6.29
CA VAL A 284 20.66 -2.86 -5.49
C VAL A 284 19.64 -1.73 -5.40
N ILE A 285 19.68 -0.97 -4.31
CA ILE A 285 18.77 0.17 -4.14
C ILE A 285 19.15 1.28 -5.12
N GLN A 286 18.14 1.80 -5.82
CA GLN A 286 18.24 3.00 -6.65
C GLN A 286 17.43 4.14 -6.02
N LYS A 287 17.63 5.37 -6.48
CA LYS A 287 17.01 6.55 -5.86
C LYS A 287 15.48 6.51 -5.87
N SER A 288 14.86 7.21 -4.92
CA SER A 288 13.45 7.59 -5.02
C SER A 288 13.31 9.01 -5.59
N GLN A 289 12.11 9.33 -6.06
CA GLN A 289 11.74 10.60 -6.67
C GLN A 289 10.28 10.89 -6.34
N ILE A 290 9.98 12.14 -6.01
CA ILE A 290 8.61 12.66 -5.94
C ILE A 290 8.39 13.57 -7.15
N ILE A 291 7.28 13.40 -7.83
CA ILE A 291 6.84 14.23 -8.94
C ILE A 291 5.50 14.84 -8.55
N ASN A 292 5.43 16.17 -8.49
CA ASN A 292 4.15 16.85 -8.31
C ASN A 292 3.44 16.93 -9.66
N LYS A 293 2.25 16.31 -9.74
CA LYS A 293 1.43 16.27 -10.94
C LYS A 293 0.04 16.81 -10.59
N ASP A 294 -0.32 17.92 -11.22
CA ASP A 294 -1.62 18.58 -11.05
C ASP A 294 -1.97 18.90 -9.58
N GLY A 295 -0.95 19.17 -8.75
CA GLY A 295 -1.11 19.48 -7.33
C GLY A 295 -0.97 18.28 -6.40
N GLU A 296 -0.84 17.07 -6.93
CA GLU A 296 -0.71 15.84 -6.14
C GLU A 296 0.70 15.25 -6.25
N ASP A 297 1.25 14.81 -5.12
CA ASP A 297 2.56 14.18 -5.08
C ASP A 297 2.48 12.71 -5.49
N LYS A 298 3.29 12.34 -6.47
CA LYS A 298 3.42 10.98 -7.00
C LYS A 298 4.80 10.44 -6.70
N PHE A 299 4.91 9.14 -6.45
CA PHE A 299 6.13 8.53 -5.93
C PHE A 299 6.72 7.50 -6.89
N ILE A 300 8.04 7.54 -7.04
CA ILE A 300 8.82 6.54 -7.77
C ILE A 300 9.99 6.09 -6.89
N ILE A 301 10.17 4.78 -6.74
CA ILE A 301 11.44 4.18 -6.34
C ILE A 301 11.94 3.32 -7.50
N TYR A 302 13.13 3.63 -8.03
CA TYR A 302 13.60 2.94 -9.24
C TYR A 302 14.05 1.49 -8.98
N SER A 303 14.45 1.18 -7.75
CA SER A 303 14.74 -0.17 -7.28
C SER A 303 14.74 -0.22 -5.76
N LEU A 304 13.97 -1.14 -5.18
CA LEU A 304 13.94 -1.45 -3.75
C LEU A 304 15.12 -2.33 -3.28
N GLY A 305 15.91 -2.86 -4.22
CA GLY A 305 17.01 -3.79 -3.94
C GLY A 305 16.53 -5.18 -3.49
N ASN A 306 17.45 -5.95 -2.94
CA ASN A 306 17.16 -7.30 -2.46
C ASN A 306 16.54 -7.24 -1.07
N PHE A 307 15.28 -7.66 -0.93
CA PHE A 307 14.70 -7.89 0.39
C PHE A 307 15.24 -9.17 1.03
N LEU A 308 15.40 -10.23 0.23
CA LEU A 308 16.03 -11.48 0.64
C LEU A 308 16.79 -12.12 -0.53
N SER A 309 18.08 -12.39 -0.35
CA SER A 309 18.88 -13.15 -1.33
C SER A 309 20.15 -13.74 -0.69
N ASN A 310 20.97 -14.44 -1.48
CA ASN A 310 22.35 -14.80 -1.13
C ASN A 310 23.37 -14.10 -2.06
N GLN A 311 22.95 -13.04 -2.74
CA GLN A 311 23.87 -12.13 -3.43
C GLN A 311 24.50 -11.24 -2.37
N ARG A 312 25.82 -11.33 -2.23
CA ARG A 312 26.59 -10.67 -1.18
C ARG A 312 27.98 -10.32 -1.67
N GLY A 313 28.67 -9.46 -0.94
CA GLY A 313 30.08 -9.17 -1.17
C GLY A 313 30.93 -10.44 -1.22
N GLU A 314 30.66 -11.41 -0.33
CA GLU A 314 31.45 -12.64 -0.29
C GLU A 314 31.10 -13.68 -1.37
N THR A 315 29.94 -13.57 -2.03
CA THR A 315 29.49 -14.56 -3.03
C THR A 315 29.62 -14.05 -4.45
N ILE A 316 29.41 -12.75 -4.67
CA ILE A 316 29.41 -12.14 -6.01
C ILE A 316 30.29 -10.89 -6.11
N GLY A 317 31.03 -10.53 -5.05
CA GLY A 317 31.92 -9.37 -5.07
C GLY A 317 31.22 -8.01 -5.02
N ASN A 318 29.92 -7.97 -4.68
CA ASN A 318 29.14 -6.74 -4.61
C ASN A 318 28.33 -6.65 -3.31
N SER A 319 28.78 -5.82 -2.36
CA SER A 319 28.12 -5.67 -1.06
C SER A 319 26.80 -4.88 -1.12
N TYR A 320 26.56 -4.08 -2.16
CA TYR A 320 25.31 -3.32 -2.30
C TYR A 320 24.10 -4.24 -2.54
N THR A 321 24.33 -5.50 -2.90
CA THR A 321 23.26 -6.50 -3.09
C THR A 321 22.73 -7.09 -1.78
N GLU A 322 23.33 -6.70 -0.66
CA GLU A 322 22.89 -7.07 0.68
C GLU A 322 21.86 -6.07 1.24
N ASP A 323 21.76 -4.91 0.59
CA ASP A 323 20.90 -3.80 0.96
C ASP A 323 19.52 -3.99 0.33
N GLY A 324 18.48 -3.81 1.15
CA GLY A 324 17.08 -3.82 0.74
C GLY A 324 16.32 -2.70 1.43
N LEU A 325 15.12 -2.40 0.96
CA LEU A 325 14.29 -1.35 1.53
C LEU A 325 12.84 -1.84 1.68
N MET A 326 12.26 -1.62 2.85
CA MET A 326 10.80 -1.54 2.99
C MET A 326 10.39 -0.07 2.93
N ILE A 327 9.32 0.23 2.22
CA ILE A 327 8.71 1.57 2.19
C ILE A 327 7.28 1.43 2.70
N GLU A 328 6.94 2.22 3.70
CA GLU A 328 5.58 2.34 4.22
C GLU A 328 4.98 3.67 3.74
N PHE A 329 3.79 3.61 3.17
CA PHE A 329 3.00 4.75 2.74
C PHE A 329 1.81 4.88 3.68
N GLU A 330 1.68 6.04 4.33
CA GLU A 330 0.46 6.42 5.04
C GLU A 330 -0.47 7.09 4.02
N ILE A 331 -1.63 6.48 3.78
CA ILE A 331 -2.62 6.94 2.82
C ILE A 331 -3.84 7.39 3.62
N GLU A 332 -4.26 8.63 3.41
CA GLU A 332 -5.42 9.22 4.08
C GLU A 332 -6.50 9.54 3.04
N LYS A 333 -7.74 9.17 3.35
CA LYS A 333 -8.92 9.58 2.59
C LYS A 333 -9.86 10.38 3.48
N ASP A 334 -10.20 11.58 3.04
CA ASP A 334 -11.27 12.40 3.60
C ASP A 334 -12.56 12.14 2.81
N PHE A 335 -13.54 11.51 3.45
CA PHE A 335 -14.82 11.21 2.79
C PHE A 335 -15.74 12.44 2.68
N SER A 336 -15.37 13.59 3.23
CA SER A 336 -16.16 14.82 3.09
C SER A 336 -16.03 15.46 1.72
N ASP A 337 -14.88 15.29 1.05
CA ASP A 337 -14.61 15.77 -0.31
C ASP A 337 -14.14 14.67 -1.28
N GLU A 338 -14.12 13.41 -0.82
CA GLU A 338 -13.65 12.22 -1.56
C GLU A 338 -12.18 12.33 -2.00
N ASN A 339 -11.38 13.13 -1.30
CA ASN A 339 -9.97 13.32 -1.60
C ASN A 339 -9.11 12.26 -0.90
N THR A 340 -8.19 11.65 -1.65
CA THR A 340 -7.21 10.67 -1.14
C THR A 340 -5.79 11.15 -1.40
N ILE A 341 -4.94 11.15 -0.37
CA ILE A 341 -3.56 11.61 -0.46
C ILE A 341 -2.58 10.59 0.12
N ILE A 342 -1.35 10.62 -0.39
CA ILE A 342 -0.19 10.05 0.33
C ILE A 342 0.19 11.07 1.40
N LYS A 343 -0.13 10.79 2.65
CA LYS A 343 0.10 11.68 3.78
C LYS A 343 1.53 11.62 4.30
N GLY A 344 2.18 10.47 4.15
CA GLY A 344 3.56 10.28 4.60
C GLY A 344 4.23 9.07 3.98
N ILE A 345 5.56 9.12 3.90
CA ILE A 345 6.41 8.02 3.45
C ILE A 345 7.46 7.75 4.52
N ARG A 346 7.51 6.52 5.03
CA ARG A 346 8.55 6.05 5.95
C ARG A 346 9.43 5.03 5.25
N TYR A 347 10.73 5.34 5.20
CA TYR A 347 11.75 4.44 4.70
C TYR A 347 12.29 3.58 5.83
N LEU A 348 12.28 2.27 5.63
CA LEU A 348 12.77 1.27 6.59
C LEU A 348 13.88 0.46 5.90
N PRO A 349 15.13 0.95 5.92
CA PRO A 349 16.26 0.22 5.35
C PRO A 349 16.40 -1.16 6.00
N THR A 350 16.69 -2.15 5.18
CA THR A 350 16.91 -3.53 5.59
C THR A 350 18.24 -4.05 5.07
N TRP A 351 18.80 -5.02 5.77
CA TRP A 351 20.03 -5.67 5.37
C TRP A 351 19.94 -7.17 5.61
N VAL A 352 20.28 -7.97 4.60
CA VAL A 352 20.30 -9.42 4.78
C VAL A 352 21.54 -9.79 5.57
N ARG A 353 21.39 -10.36 6.77
CA ARG A 353 22.49 -10.96 7.53
C ARG A 353 22.63 -12.42 7.18
N ARG A 354 23.87 -12.84 6.89
CA ARG A 354 24.26 -14.25 6.82
C ARG A 354 25.21 -14.57 7.97
N TYR A 355 24.85 -15.53 8.79
CA TYR A 355 25.67 -15.96 9.92
C TYR A 355 25.68 -17.49 10.02
N LYS A 356 26.57 -18.03 10.87
CA LYS A 356 26.69 -19.46 11.09
C LYS A 356 26.31 -19.79 12.52
N GLU A 357 25.47 -20.80 12.69
CA GLU A 357 25.17 -21.38 14.00
C GLU A 357 25.49 -22.88 13.93
N GLY A 358 26.46 -23.31 14.75
CA GLY A 358 27.07 -24.63 14.62
C GLY A 358 27.69 -24.84 13.24
N ASN A 359 27.17 -25.81 12.47
CA ASN A 359 27.62 -26.14 11.11
C ASN A 359 26.68 -25.63 10.00
N LYS A 360 25.65 -24.87 10.35
CA LYS A 360 24.59 -24.44 9.43
C LYS A 360 24.67 -22.92 9.21
N LEU A 361 24.47 -22.50 7.96
CA LEU A 361 24.34 -21.08 7.61
C LEU A 361 22.87 -20.67 7.75
N TYR A 362 22.66 -19.47 8.28
CA TYR A 362 21.36 -18.83 8.46
C TYR A 362 21.31 -17.47 7.78
N TYR A 363 20.11 -17.09 7.39
CA TYR A 363 19.81 -15.84 6.69
C TYR A 363 18.65 -15.16 7.39
N GLU A 364 18.79 -13.87 7.69
CA GLU A 364 17.74 -13.08 8.33
C GLU A 364 17.75 -11.67 7.78
N ILE A 365 16.57 -11.10 7.58
CA ILE A 365 16.40 -9.72 7.16
C ILE A 365 16.42 -8.86 8.42
N LEU A 366 17.33 -7.89 8.48
CA LEU A 366 17.47 -7.00 9.62
C LEU A 366 16.89 -5.61 9.31
N PRO A 367 15.97 -5.05 10.13
CA PRO A 367 15.60 -3.65 10.04
C PRO A 367 16.73 -2.79 10.65
N ILE A 368 17.59 -2.23 9.81
CA ILE A 368 18.89 -1.72 10.28
C ILE A 368 18.81 -0.37 11.01
N GLY A 369 17.76 0.43 10.80
CA GLY A 369 17.54 1.67 11.54
C GLY A 369 17.44 1.45 13.06
N GLU A 370 16.58 0.53 13.48
CA GLU A 370 16.37 0.15 14.89
C GLU A 370 17.65 -0.34 15.58
N ILE A 371 18.46 -1.07 14.83
CA ILE A 371 19.73 -1.59 15.33
C ILE A 371 20.70 -0.42 15.59
N LEU A 372 20.72 0.58 14.70
CA LEU A 372 21.55 1.77 14.86
C LEU A 372 21.06 2.69 15.98
N GLU A 373 19.76 2.73 16.23
CA GLU A 373 19.13 3.44 17.36
C GLU A 373 19.35 2.73 18.71
N GLY A 374 19.79 1.47 18.68
CA GLY A 374 20.04 0.67 19.88
C GLY A 374 18.82 -0.06 20.43
N ASN A 375 17.70 -0.04 19.70
CA ASN A 375 16.45 -0.73 20.06
C ASN A 375 16.56 -2.26 19.89
N MET A 376 17.60 -2.73 19.19
CA MET A 376 17.86 -4.16 18.98
C MET A 376 19.35 -4.48 19.13
N GLN A 377 19.69 -5.36 20.09
CA GLN A 377 21.07 -5.77 20.35
C GLN A 377 21.39 -7.15 19.73
N TYR A 378 22.54 -7.27 19.08
CA TYR A 378 23.03 -8.52 18.50
C TYR A 378 24.34 -8.95 19.16
N GLY A 379 24.48 -10.23 19.49
CA GLY A 379 25.67 -10.77 20.16
C GLY A 379 26.98 -10.64 19.35
N GLU A 380 26.90 -10.47 18.03
CA GLU A 380 28.02 -10.19 17.12
C GLU A 380 28.00 -8.76 16.55
N TYR A 381 27.24 -7.85 17.18
CA TYR A 381 26.97 -6.51 16.64
C TYR A 381 28.25 -5.77 16.23
N ASP A 382 29.32 -5.85 17.03
CA ASP A 382 30.59 -5.16 16.75
C ASP A 382 31.24 -5.56 15.42
N VAL A 383 30.99 -6.77 14.90
CA VAL A 383 31.58 -7.27 13.65
C VAL A 383 30.82 -6.77 12.42
N ILE A 384 29.51 -6.57 12.54
CA ILE A 384 28.64 -6.19 11.41
C ILE A 384 28.19 -4.72 11.44
N LYS A 385 28.39 -4.02 12.56
CA LYS A 385 27.96 -2.63 12.78
C LYS A 385 28.38 -1.70 11.65
N GLU A 386 29.61 -1.81 11.18
CA GLU A 386 30.13 -0.90 10.16
C GLU A 386 29.55 -1.16 8.77
N ARG A 387 29.18 -2.41 8.45
CA ARG A 387 28.46 -2.74 7.21
C ARG A 387 27.03 -2.25 7.29
N ILE A 388 26.37 -2.46 8.42
CA ILE A 388 25.01 -1.97 8.67
C ILE A 388 24.95 -0.45 8.58
N LYS A 389 25.90 0.27 9.21
CA LYS A 389 25.98 1.72 9.15
C LYS A 389 26.14 2.23 7.71
N LYS A 390 27.06 1.63 6.94
CA LYS A 390 27.23 1.97 5.52
C LYS A 390 25.99 1.67 4.68
N SER A 391 25.36 0.51 4.90
CA SER A 391 24.11 0.12 4.25
C SER A 391 23.02 1.18 4.49
N TYR A 392 22.86 1.62 5.74
CA TYR A 392 21.93 2.68 6.11
C TYR A 392 22.25 4.01 5.41
N GLU A 393 23.50 4.47 5.49
CA GLU A 393 23.95 5.72 4.86
C GLU A 393 23.72 5.69 3.33
N TYR A 394 24.12 4.61 2.66
CA TYR A 394 23.95 4.44 1.21
C TYR A 394 22.50 4.36 0.78
N THR A 395 21.64 3.78 1.63
CA THR A 395 20.21 3.71 1.38
C THR A 395 19.58 5.08 1.53
N MET A 396 19.79 5.75 2.66
CA MET A 396 19.14 7.03 2.96
C MET A 396 19.64 8.18 2.07
N GLU A 397 20.89 8.17 1.62
CA GLU A 397 21.40 9.13 0.61
C GLU A 397 20.59 9.10 -0.70
N LYS A 398 20.00 7.96 -1.03
CA LYS A 398 19.20 7.75 -2.25
C LYS A 398 17.74 8.13 -2.08
N MET A 399 17.26 8.34 -0.85
CA MET A 399 15.85 8.57 -0.57
C MET A 399 15.53 10.07 -0.60
N VAL A 400 14.53 10.44 -1.40
CA VAL A 400 13.96 11.80 -1.35
C VAL A 400 13.16 11.98 -0.06
N SER A 401 13.33 13.13 0.59
CA SER A 401 12.49 13.51 1.74
C SER A 401 11.07 13.78 1.26
N PHE A 402 10.08 13.21 1.93
CA PHE A 402 8.68 13.53 1.68
C PHE A 402 8.34 14.88 2.36
N PRO A 403 7.71 15.82 1.63
CA PRO A 403 7.49 17.19 2.09
C PRO A 403 6.51 17.33 3.26
#